data_AF-A0A9P4PFR0-F1
#
_entry.id   AF-A0A9P4PFR0-F1
#
_cell.length_a   1.000
_cell.length_b   1.000
_cell.length_c   1.000
_cell.angle_alpha   90.00
_cell.angle_beta   90.00
_cell.angle_gamma   90.00
#
_symmetry.space_group_name_H-M   'P 1'
#
loop_
_entity.id
_entity.type
_entity.pdbx_description
1 polymer ?
#
loop_
_entity_poly.entity_id
_entity_poly.type
_entity_poly.pdbx_seq_one_letter_code
_entity_poly.pdbx_strand_id
1 'polypeptide(L)'
;MASHQDELHPAPVQCGEVDPSWLEEELPERQHTVPMEKSGVYVDPMATHAPAKFEKSKTVHMSIIEHGARRKGTFKIKRARISAYGYWEYQLSMIDGNGKLYKDGEWVREKELKAESAQRR
;
A
#
# COMPACT_ATOMS: atom_id res chain seq x y z
N MET A 1 -57.52 3.76 36.82
CA MET A 1 -56.61 4.81 36.34
C MET A 1 -56.03 5.51 37.56
N ALA A 2 -54.77 5.21 37.88
CA ALA A 2 -54.01 5.82 38.96
C ALA A 2 -52.54 5.85 38.50
N SER A 3 -51.92 7.00 38.74
CA SER A 3 -50.56 7.40 38.43
C SER A 3 -49.50 6.39 38.88
N HIS A 4 -48.39 6.31 38.15
CA HIS A 4 -47.05 6.46 38.73
C HIS A 4 -46.05 6.69 37.59
N GLN A 5 -45.49 7.89 37.59
CA GLN A 5 -44.27 8.27 36.89
C GLN A 5 -43.11 7.63 37.66
N ASP A 6 -42.23 6.93 36.95
CA ASP A 6 -40.91 6.55 37.46
C ASP A 6 -39.89 7.21 36.51
N GLU A 7 -39.53 8.46 36.85
CA GLU A 7 -38.49 9.22 36.16
C GLU A 7 -37.13 8.73 36.64
N LEU A 8 -36.47 7.92 35.81
CA LEU A 8 -35.05 7.58 35.96
C LEU A 8 -34.20 8.81 35.63
N HIS A 9 -33.68 9.49 36.65
CA HIS A 9 -32.61 10.48 36.50
C HIS A 9 -31.30 9.81 36.08
N PRO A 10 -30.62 10.23 35.00
CA PRO A 10 -29.21 9.93 34.81
C PRO A 10 -28.33 10.89 35.63
N ALA A 11 -27.29 10.31 36.23
CA ALA A 11 -26.33 10.90 37.14
C ALA A 11 -25.62 12.18 36.62
N PRO A 12 -25.14 13.06 37.52
CA PRO A 12 -24.31 14.20 37.12
C PRO A 12 -23.00 13.71 36.51
N VAL A 13 -22.78 14.05 35.25
CA VAL A 13 -21.51 13.84 34.55
C VAL A 13 -20.48 14.75 35.20
N GLN A 14 -19.53 14.17 35.94
CA GLN A 14 -18.35 14.90 36.39
C GLN A 14 -17.51 15.23 35.16
N CYS A 15 -17.52 16.49 34.73
CA CYS A 15 -16.53 17.02 33.80
C CYS A 15 -15.17 16.95 34.48
N GLY A 16 -14.31 16.05 34.02
CA GLY A 16 -12.93 15.96 34.49
C GLY A 16 -12.21 17.29 34.28
N GLU A 17 -11.50 17.73 35.32
CA GLU A 17 -10.56 18.86 35.26
C GLU A 17 -9.57 18.62 34.11
N VAL A 18 -9.61 19.53 33.14
CA VAL A 18 -8.54 19.68 32.16
C VAL A 18 -7.33 20.27 32.87
N ASP A 19 -6.27 19.49 32.93
CA ASP A 19 -4.95 19.87 33.43
C ASP A 19 -4.45 21.13 32.67
N PRO A 20 -4.22 22.27 33.35
CA PRO A 20 -3.83 23.52 32.71
C PRO A 20 -2.32 23.59 32.38
N SER A 21 -1.56 22.50 32.52
CA SER A 21 -0.11 22.49 32.22
C SER A 21 0.26 22.66 30.73
N TRP A 22 -0.72 22.79 29.84
CA TRP A 22 -0.52 23.19 28.44
C TRP A 22 -0.48 24.71 28.22
N LEU A 23 -0.32 25.51 29.27
CA LEU A 23 -0.19 26.97 29.16
C LEU A 23 1.22 27.35 28.65
N GLU A 24 1.26 27.62 27.36
CA GLU A 24 2.10 28.64 26.70
C GLU A 24 3.60 28.59 26.99
N GLU A 25 4.30 27.69 26.30
CA GLU A 25 5.66 27.99 25.88
C GLU A 25 5.57 28.92 24.65
N GLU A 26 5.74 30.23 24.89
CA GLU A 26 5.78 31.28 23.88
C GLU A 26 6.99 31.05 22.95
N LEU A 27 6.82 30.19 21.95
CA LEU A 27 7.77 30.02 20.86
C LEU A 27 7.80 31.34 20.08
N PRO A 28 8.99 31.89 19.76
CA PRO A 28 9.09 33.09 18.95
C PRO A 28 8.30 32.84 17.67
N GLU A 29 7.42 33.78 17.30
CA GLU A 29 6.65 33.77 16.05
C GLU A 29 7.63 33.55 14.88
N ARG A 30 7.91 32.29 14.57
CA ARG A 30 8.56 31.89 13.34
C ARG A 30 7.54 32.28 12.30
N GLN A 31 7.75 33.43 11.67
CA GLN A 31 6.96 33.89 10.54
C GLN A 31 6.89 32.73 9.56
N HIS A 32 5.79 31.96 9.60
CA HIS A 32 5.52 30.86 8.69
C HIS A 32 5.15 31.51 7.37
N THR A 33 6.16 32.04 6.68
CA THR A 33 6.02 32.49 5.30
C THR A 33 5.80 31.23 4.48
N VAL A 34 4.52 30.97 4.17
CA VAL A 34 4.18 29.91 3.22
C VAL A 34 4.87 30.29 1.91
N PRO A 35 5.79 29.47 1.39
CA PRO A 35 6.49 29.80 0.16
C PRO A 35 5.44 29.99 -0.93
N MET A 36 5.45 31.19 -1.52
CA MET A 36 4.50 31.58 -2.57
C MET A 36 4.72 30.77 -3.85
N GLU A 37 5.94 30.23 -4.02
CA GLU A 37 6.34 29.40 -5.13
C GLU A 37 6.33 27.91 -4.74
N LYS A 38 5.70 27.08 -5.57
CA LYS A 38 5.70 25.64 -5.39
C LYS A 38 7.09 25.10 -5.67
N SER A 39 7.62 24.28 -4.76
CA SER A 39 8.82 23.49 -5.05
C SER A 39 8.54 22.53 -6.22
N GLY A 40 9.28 22.67 -7.32
CA GLY A 40 9.26 21.70 -8.41
C GLY A 40 9.93 20.39 -8.00
N VAL A 41 9.50 19.27 -8.58
CA VAL A 41 10.20 17.99 -8.50
C VAL A 41 11.03 17.84 -9.77
N TYR A 42 12.35 17.87 -9.66
CA TYR A 42 13.25 17.55 -10.76
C TYR A 42 13.44 16.04 -10.85
N VAL A 43 13.20 15.46 -12.03
CA VAL A 43 13.49 14.05 -12.32
C VAL A 43 14.81 14.02 -13.08
N ASP A 44 15.85 13.44 -12.46
CA ASP A 44 17.15 13.30 -13.08
C ASP A 44 17.10 12.31 -14.26
N PRO A 45 17.41 12.72 -15.50
CA PRO A 45 17.44 11.82 -16.65
C PRO A 45 18.56 10.78 -16.59
N MET A 46 19.58 10.98 -15.75
CA MET A 46 20.66 10.01 -15.53
C MET A 46 20.43 9.12 -14.31
N ALA A 47 19.27 9.22 -13.64
CA ALA A 47 18.96 8.39 -12.49
C ALA A 47 18.97 6.90 -12.87
N THR A 48 19.79 6.12 -12.16
CA THR A 48 19.82 4.67 -12.32
C THR A 48 18.48 4.05 -11.94
N HIS A 49 17.98 3.14 -12.76
CA HIS A 49 16.76 2.40 -12.45
C HIS A 49 16.91 1.59 -11.15
N ALA A 50 15.81 1.51 -10.38
CA ALA A 50 15.75 0.63 -9.23
C ALA A 50 16.08 -0.81 -9.63
N PRO A 51 16.75 -1.60 -8.79
CA PRO A 51 17.03 -3.00 -9.08
C PRO A 51 15.74 -3.82 -9.17
N ALA A 52 15.75 -4.88 -9.96
CA ALA A 52 14.65 -5.83 -10.06
C ALA A 52 14.38 -6.47 -8.68
N LYS A 53 13.12 -6.45 -8.22
CA LYS A 53 12.74 -7.03 -6.92
C LYS A 53 12.77 -8.56 -6.93
N PHE A 54 12.49 -9.15 -8.08
CA PHE A 54 12.37 -10.59 -8.22
C PHE A 54 13.35 -11.15 -9.25
N GLU A 55 13.95 -12.28 -8.90
CA GLU A 55 14.87 -13.02 -9.76
C GLU A 55 14.12 -14.01 -10.66
N LYS A 56 14.79 -14.46 -11.73
CA LYS A 56 14.30 -15.53 -12.59
C LYS A 56 14.04 -16.81 -11.77
N SER A 57 13.00 -17.55 -12.16
CA SER A 57 12.55 -18.79 -11.52
C SER A 57 11.98 -18.65 -10.10
N LYS A 58 11.93 -17.45 -9.52
CA LYS A 58 11.25 -17.22 -8.24
C LYS A 58 9.74 -17.42 -8.37
N THR A 59 9.15 -17.97 -7.32
CA THR A 59 7.70 -18.08 -7.17
C THR A 59 7.13 -16.76 -6.68
N VAL A 60 6.08 -16.30 -7.34
CA VAL A 60 5.34 -15.09 -7.02
C VAL A 60 3.85 -15.37 -7.07
N HIS A 61 3.08 -14.51 -6.41
CA HIS A 61 1.63 -14.55 -6.45
C HIS A 61 1.06 -13.23 -6.96
N MET A 62 -0.08 -13.31 -7.64
CA MET A 62 -0.89 -12.13 -7.95
C MET A 62 -2.37 -12.48 -7.79
N SER A 63 -3.23 -11.47 -7.64
CA SER A 63 -4.67 -11.67 -7.75
C SER A 63 -5.08 -11.72 -9.21
N ILE A 64 -5.76 -12.78 -9.63
CA ILE A 64 -6.35 -12.93 -10.96
C ILE A 64 -7.87 -12.93 -10.83
N ILE A 65 -8.54 -12.33 -11.79
CA ILE A 65 -10.01 -12.32 -11.87
C ILE A 65 -10.37 -13.30 -12.98
N GLU A 66 -11.04 -14.38 -12.62
CA GLU A 66 -11.55 -15.38 -13.56
C GLU A 66 -13.03 -15.59 -13.27
N HIS A 67 -13.87 -15.53 -14.32
CA HIS A 67 -15.32 -15.70 -14.19
C HIS A 67 -15.98 -14.78 -13.14
N GLY A 68 -15.46 -13.55 -12.97
CA GLY A 68 -15.97 -12.58 -12.00
C GLY A 68 -15.51 -12.80 -10.55
N ALA A 69 -14.83 -13.91 -10.27
CA ALA A 69 -14.27 -14.20 -8.95
C ALA A 69 -12.77 -13.86 -8.89
N ARG A 70 -12.36 -13.22 -7.79
CA ARG A 70 -10.94 -12.94 -7.53
C ARG A 70 -10.30 -14.14 -6.84
N ARG A 71 -9.27 -14.72 -7.44
CA ARG A 71 -8.49 -15.81 -6.86
C ARG A 71 -7.00 -15.46 -6.80
N LYS A 72 -6.27 -16.14 -5.91
CA LYS A 72 -4.80 -16.04 -5.84
C LYS A 72 -4.20 -16.97 -6.90
N GLY A 73 -3.49 -16.40 -7.87
CA GLY A 73 -2.70 -17.16 -8.83
C GLY A 73 -1.25 -17.28 -8.36
N THR A 74 -0.66 -18.46 -8.55
CA THR A 74 0.75 -18.73 -8.24
C THR A 74 1.52 -18.95 -9.54
N PHE A 75 2.62 -18.23 -9.70
CA PHE A 75 3.39 -18.18 -10.93
C PHE A 75 4.89 -18.26 -10.66
N LYS A 76 5.65 -18.65 -11.68
CA LYS A 76 7.10 -18.52 -11.71
C LYS A 76 7.53 -17.45 -12.70
N ILE A 77 8.55 -16.69 -12.35
CA ILE A 77 9.14 -15.69 -13.24
C ILE A 77 9.99 -16.38 -14.30
N LYS A 78 9.71 -16.10 -15.57
CA LYS A 78 10.45 -16.64 -16.71
C LYS A 78 11.46 -15.65 -17.27
N ARG A 79 11.04 -14.38 -17.42
CA ARG A 79 11.85 -13.27 -17.93
C ARG A 79 11.53 -11.99 -17.19
N ALA A 80 12.49 -11.08 -17.16
CA ALA A 80 12.35 -9.73 -16.60
C ALA A 80 12.83 -8.71 -17.64
N ARG A 81 12.21 -7.54 -17.69
CA ARG A 81 12.64 -6.40 -18.51
C ARG A 81 12.29 -5.08 -17.82
N ILE A 82 13.00 -4.02 -18.17
CA ILE A 82 12.62 -2.65 -17.81
C ILE A 82 11.69 -2.11 -18.91
N SER A 83 10.58 -1.51 -18.51
CA SER A 83 9.65 -0.83 -19.40
C SER A 83 10.18 0.55 -19.82
N ALA A 84 9.71 1.11 -20.93
CA ALA A 84 10.09 2.47 -21.37
C ALA A 84 9.80 3.56 -20.31
N TYR A 85 8.89 3.27 -19.39
CA TYR A 85 8.50 4.15 -18.27
C TYR A 85 9.33 3.93 -17.00
N GLY A 86 10.40 3.13 -17.05
CA GLY A 86 11.37 2.97 -15.96
C GLY A 86 10.98 2.01 -14.84
N TYR A 87 9.93 1.22 -14.99
CA TYR A 87 9.53 0.18 -14.02
C TYR A 87 9.80 -1.23 -14.56
N TRP A 88 9.97 -2.20 -13.65
CA TRP A 88 10.18 -3.61 -14.01
C TRP A 88 8.88 -4.32 -14.39
N GLU A 89 8.97 -5.10 -15.46
CA GLU A 89 7.93 -6.01 -15.94
C GLU A 89 8.48 -7.44 -16.01
N TYR A 90 7.60 -8.40 -15.75
CA TYR A 90 7.94 -9.81 -15.68
C TYR A 90 7.01 -10.63 -16.56
N GLN A 91 7.60 -11.58 -17.27
CA GLN A 91 6.86 -12.61 -17.97
C GLN A 91 6.71 -13.82 -17.06
N LEU A 92 5.50 -14.33 -16.93
CA LEU A 92 5.15 -15.35 -15.96
C LEU A 92 4.83 -16.68 -16.63
N SER A 93 5.15 -17.78 -15.95
CA SER A 93 4.70 -19.13 -16.29
C SER A 93 3.89 -19.72 -15.15
N MET A 94 2.82 -20.44 -15.48
CA MET A 94 2.03 -21.19 -14.50
C MET A 94 2.85 -22.36 -13.96
N ILE A 95 2.77 -22.58 -12.63
CA ILE A 95 3.43 -23.72 -11.99
C ILE A 95 2.74 -25.03 -12.40
N ASP A 96 1.42 -25.06 -12.34
CA ASP A 96 0.62 -26.26 -12.60
C ASP A 96 0.39 -26.51 -14.10
N GLY A 97 0.71 -25.54 -14.96
CA GLY A 97 0.46 -25.57 -16.40
C GLY A 97 1.62 -26.10 -17.24
N ASN A 98 2.52 -26.92 -16.68
CA ASN A 98 3.71 -27.46 -17.37
C ASN A 98 4.58 -26.38 -18.06
N GLY A 99 4.73 -25.22 -17.42
CA GLY A 99 5.52 -24.11 -17.97
C GLY A 99 4.79 -23.25 -19.02
N LYS A 100 3.47 -23.44 -19.21
CA LYS A 100 2.61 -22.55 -20.00
C LYS A 100 2.75 -21.11 -19.52
N LEU A 101 2.89 -20.18 -20.46
CA LEU A 101 2.97 -18.76 -20.17
C LEU A 101 1.59 -18.24 -19.71
N TYR A 102 1.61 -17.35 -18.73
CA TYR A 102 0.41 -16.63 -18.32
C TYR A 102 -0.07 -15.75 -19.48
N LYS A 103 -1.34 -15.92 -19.87
CA LYS A 103 -1.99 -15.20 -21.00
C LYS A 103 -1.06 -15.05 -22.21
N ASP A 104 -0.53 -16.18 -22.66
CA ASP A 104 0.33 -16.26 -23.85
C ASP A 104 1.61 -15.40 -23.78
N GLY A 105 2.05 -15.06 -22.57
CA GLY A 105 3.30 -14.34 -22.34
C GLY A 105 3.13 -12.84 -22.05
N GLU A 106 1.95 -12.43 -21.56
CA GLU A 106 1.71 -11.06 -21.09
C GLU A 106 2.77 -10.61 -20.08
N TRP A 107 3.18 -9.34 -20.20
CA TRP A 107 4.12 -8.70 -19.29
C TRP A 107 3.37 -8.07 -18.13
N VAL A 108 3.68 -8.52 -16.91
CA VAL A 108 3.01 -8.09 -15.68
C VAL A 108 3.94 -7.19 -14.89
N ARG A 109 3.42 -6.07 -14.38
CA ARG A 109 4.22 -5.10 -13.63
C ARG A 109 4.64 -5.64 -12.27
N GLU A 110 5.84 -5.27 -11.82
CA GLU A 110 6.38 -5.66 -10.52
C GLU A 110 5.42 -5.40 -9.35
N LYS A 111 4.72 -4.25 -9.37
CA LYS A 111 3.79 -3.83 -8.31
C LYS A 111 2.62 -4.80 -8.08
N GLU A 112 2.25 -5.57 -9.12
CA GLU A 112 1.12 -6.51 -9.07
C GLU A 112 1.53 -7.85 -8.48
N LEU A 113 2.84 -8.10 -8.39
CA LEU A 113 3.41 -9.33 -7.87
C LEU A 113 3.69 -9.22 -6.38
N LYS A 114 3.46 -10.31 -5.66
CA LYS A 114 3.83 -10.50 -4.28
C LYS A 114 4.80 -11.67 -4.18
N ALA A 115 5.89 -11.48 -3.45
CA ALA A 115 6.75 -12.60 -3.10
C ALA A 115 5.94 -13.62 -2.30
N GLU A 116 6.22 -14.90 -2.52
CA GLU A 116 5.88 -15.91 -1.53
C GLU A 116 6.60 -15.52 -0.24
N SER A 117 5.84 -15.24 0.82
CA SER A 117 6.42 -14.91 2.12
C SER A 117 7.33 -16.07 2.52
N ALA A 118 8.64 -15.82 2.60
CA ALA A 118 9.58 -16.78 3.13
C ALA A 118 9.08 -17.15 4.53
N GLN A 119 8.55 -18.35 4.67
CA GLN A 119 8.12 -18.87 5.96
C GLN A 119 9.39 -18.90 6.82
N ARG A 120 9.52 -17.93 7.73
CA ARG A 120 10.59 -17.91 8.73
C ARG A 120 10.45 -19.24 9.47
N ARG A 121 11.42 -20.13 9.25
CA ARG A 121 11.60 -21.35 10.04
C ARG A 121 12.39 -21.00 11.30
#